data_AF-A0A1A6I0X4-F1
#
_entry.id   AF-A0A1A6I0X4-F1
#
_cell.length_a   1.000
_cell.length_b   1.000
_cell.length_c   1.000
_cell.angle_alpha   90.00
_cell.angle_beta   90.00
_cell.angle_gamma   90.00
#
_symmetry.space_group_name_H-M   'P 1'
#
loop_
_entity.id
_entity.type
_entity.pdbx_description
1 polymer ?
#
loop_
_entity_poly.entity_id
_entity_poly.type
_entity_poly.pdbx_seq_one_letter_code
_entity_poly.pdbx_strand_id
1 'polypeptide(L)' 'GVQPATGEVVFDCFQDSASRLELETRISSLQPVELLLPSQLSEQTEMLIRTATAL' A
#
# COMPACT_ATOMS: atom_id res chain seq x y z
N GLY A 1 -6.88 3.33 -3.43
CA GLY A 1 -7.68 3.15 -2.19
C GLY A 1 -9.07 3.70 -2.42
N VAL A 2 -10.08 3.16 -1.74
CA VAL A 2 -11.44 3.71 -1.77
C VAL A 2 -11.65 4.53 -0.50
N GLN A 3 -12.23 5.73 -0.61
CA GLN A 3 -12.61 6.52 0.57
C GLN A 3 -14.13 6.43 0.75
N PRO A 4 -14.63 5.58 1.66
CA PRO A 4 -16.07 5.30 1.77
C PRO A 4 -16.91 6.52 2.18
N ALA A 5 -16.29 7.52 2.82
CA ALA A 5 -16.97 8.71 3.32
C ALA A 5 -17.32 9.73 2.22
N THR A 6 -16.62 9.73 1.09
CA THR A 6 -16.83 10.70 -0.02
C THR A 6 -17.24 10.05 -1.34
N GLY A 7 -17.11 8.73 -1.46
CA GLY A 7 -17.42 7.99 -2.70
C GLY A 7 -16.34 8.11 -3.78
N GLU A 8 -15.17 8.67 -3.44
CA GLU A 8 -14.06 8.85 -4.37
C GLU A 8 -13.19 7.58 -4.44
N VAL A 9 -12.91 7.13 -5.66
CA VAL A 9 -12.12 5.92 -5.94
C VAL A 9 -10.80 6.36 -6.55
N VAL A 10 -9.71 6.21 -5.80
CA VAL A 10 -8.35 6.47 -6.30
C VAL A 10 -7.77 5.15 -6.79
N PHE A 11 -7.67 5.01 -8.12
CA PHE A 11 -6.93 3.94 -8.76
C PHE A 11 -5.53 4.43 -9.12
N ASP A 12 -4.51 3.63 -8.78
CA ASP A 12 -3.15 3.94 -9.15
C ASP A 12 -2.43 2.69 -9.67
N CYS A 13 -1.60 2.89 -10.69
CA CYS A 13 -0.76 1.86 -11.28
C CYS A 13 0.61 2.47 -11.56
N PHE A 14 1.64 1.90 -10.94
CA PHE A 14 3.01 2.36 -11.05
C PHE A 14 3.94 1.17 -11.23
N GLN A 15 5.06 1.41 -11.90
CA GLN A 15 6.17 0.46 -11.88
C GLN A 15 6.99 0.69 -10.62
N ASP A 16 7.37 -0.38 -9.95
CA ASP A 16 8.18 -0.31 -8.74
C ASP A 16 9.41 -1.19 -8.89
N SER A 17 10.45 -0.83 -8.17
CA SER A 17 11.72 -1.57 -8.13
C SER A 17 11.73 -2.55 -6.96
N ALA A 18 12.82 -3.33 -6.84
CA ALA A 18 12.97 -4.30 -5.76
C ALA A 18 12.95 -3.66 -4.36
N SER A 19 13.28 -2.36 -4.23
CA SER A 19 13.26 -1.64 -2.96
C SER A 19 11.87 -1.20 -2.51
N ARG A 20 10.85 -1.28 -3.38
CA ARG A 20 9.46 -0.89 -3.09
C ARG A 20 9.24 0.56 -2.63
N LEU A 21 10.14 1.48 -2.99
CA LEU A 21 10.13 2.90 -2.57
C LEU A 21 8.86 3.65 -2.99
N GLU A 22 8.34 3.38 -4.20
CA GLU A 22 7.14 4.04 -4.70
C GLU A 22 5.91 3.61 -3.89
N LEU A 23 5.79 2.31 -3.62
CA LEU A 23 4.73 1.78 -2.77
C LEU A 23 4.83 2.33 -1.34
N GLU A 24 6.03 2.38 -0.76
CA GLU A 24 6.27 2.92 0.59
C GLU A 24 5.85 4.39 0.71
N THR A 25 6.24 5.21 -0.27
CA THR A 25 5.91 6.65 -0.31
C THR A 25 4.40 6.85 -0.33
N ARG A 26 3.67 6.02 -1.08
CA ARG A 26 2.21 6.09 -1.20
C ARG A 26 1.50 5.64 0.08
N ILE A 27 1.95 4.55 0.70
CA ILE A 27 1.42 4.10 2.00
C ILE A 27 1.62 5.19 3.04
N SER A 28 2.81 5.80 3.09
CA SER A 28 3.13 6.88 4.01
C SER A 28 2.30 8.13 3.77
N SER A 29 2.08 8.49 2.50
CA SER A 29 1.27 9.66 2.14
C SER A 29 -0.23 9.47 2.38
N LEU A 30 -0.76 8.27 2.17
CA LEU A 30 -2.19 7.99 2.31
C LEU A 30 -2.59 7.61 3.73
N GLN A 31 -1.64 7.13 4.54
CA GLN A 31 -1.87 6.61 5.89
C GLN A 31 -3.15 5.74 6.00
N PRO A 32 -3.23 4.65 5.22
CA PRO A 32 -4.43 3.82 5.19
C PRO A 32 -4.66 3.16 6.55
N VAL A 33 -5.89 3.23 7.03
CA VAL A 33 -6.32 2.58 8.28
C VAL A 33 -6.67 1.09 8.09
N GLU A 34 -6.92 0.68 6.85
CA GLU A 34 -7.19 -0.71 6.46
C GLU A 34 -6.54 -1.00 5.11
N LEU A 35 -5.94 -2.18 4.97
CA LEU A 35 -5.30 -2.65 3.73
C LEU A 35 -5.98 -3.94 3.26
N LEU A 36 -6.53 -3.91 2.04
CA LEU A 36 -7.02 -5.11 1.36
C LEU A 36 -5.89 -5.68 0.51
N LEU A 37 -5.38 -6.82 0.92
CA LEU A 37 -4.23 -7.47 0.30
C LEU A 37 -4.62 -8.83 -0.29
N PRO A 38 -4.04 -9.22 -1.44
CA PRO A 38 -4.18 -10.58 -1.95
C PRO A 38 -3.53 -11.58 -0.99
N SER A 39 -4.00 -12.83 -1.01
CA SER A 39 -3.50 -13.92 -0.15
C SER A 39 -2.04 -14.30 -0.41
N GLN A 40 -1.48 -13.93 -1.56
CA GLN A 40 -0.08 -14.12 -1.90
C GLN A 40 0.53 -12.80 -2.36
N LEU A 41 1.62 -12.41 -1.71
CA LEU A 41 2.44 -11.26 -2.04
C LEU A 41 3.88 -11.71 -2.28
N SER A 42 4.66 -10.92 -3.01
CA SER A 42 6.11 -11.10 -3.06
C SER A 42 6.72 -10.80 -1.68
N GLU A 43 7.76 -11.53 -1.30
CA GLU A 43 8.44 -11.38 0.00
C GLU A 43 8.82 -9.92 0.33
N GLN A 44 9.30 -9.16 -0.65
CA GLN A 44 9.69 -7.76 -0.48
C GLN A 44 8.50 -6.87 -0.10
N THR A 45 7.35 -7.11 -0.74
CA THR A 45 6.12 -6.35 -0.46
C THR A 45 5.55 -6.73 0.90
N GLU A 46 5.61 -8.01 1.27
CA GLU A 46 5.17 -8.45 2.59
C GLU A 46 6.04 -7.87 3.71
N MET A 47 7.37 -7.83 3.52
CA MET A 47 8.29 -7.18 4.44
C MET A 47 7.95 -5.69 4.60
N LEU A 48 7.77 -4.96 3.49
CA LEU A 48 7.43 -3.54 3.53
C LEU A 48 6.14 -3.30 4.32
N ILE A 49 5.07 -4.05 4.03
CA ILE A 49 3.78 -3.89 4.70
C ILE A 49 3.94 -4.14 6.19
N ARG A 50 4.62 -5.23 6.59
CA ARG A 50 4.87 -5.54 8.00
C ARG A 50 5.59 -4.41 8.71
N THR A 51 6.61 -3.80 8.08
CA THR A 51 7.33 -2.66 8.65
C THR A 51 6.45 -1.41 8.72
N ALA A 52 5.71 -1.09 7.66
CA ALA A 52 4.86 0.10 7.59
C ALA A 52 3.65 0.05 8.54
N THR A 53 3.17 -1.15 8.89
CA THR A 53 2.03 -1.34 9.80
C THR A 53 2.43 -1.78 11.22
N ALA A 54 3.72 -2.01 11.48
CA ALA A 54 4.20 -2.32 12.82
C ALA A 54 4.13 -1.05 13.69
N LEU A 55 3.09 -0.97 14.52
CA LEU A 55 2.93 0.02 15.60
C LEU A 55 3.76 -0.37 16.83
#